data_AF-A0A376KVU6-F1
#
_entry.id   AF-A0A376KVU6-F1
#
_cell.length_a   1.000
_cell.length_b   1.000
_cell.length_c   1.000
_cell.angle_alpha   90.00
_cell.angle_beta   90.00
_cell.angle_gamma   90.00
#
_symmetry.space_group_name_H-M   'P 1'
#
loop_
_entity.id
_entity.type
_entity.pdbx_description
1 polymer ?
#
loop_
_entity_poly.entity_id
_entity_poly.type
_entity_poly.pdbx_seq_one_letter_code
_entity_poly.pdbx_strand_id
1 'polypeptide(L)'
;MITMDTKYSPINQARKAFVTYSNVKILKAKPLNIYNLSDHIIAPRKSSHFHIFMGNDSQQSLLNEMENWPTYYPYQLSSEEVVEEMMSH
;
A
#
# COMPACT_ATOMS: atom_id res chain seq x y z
N MET A 1 3.15 3.05 19.48
CA MET A 1 4.30 2.39 18.85
C MET A 1 3.82 1.91 17.51
N ILE A 2 4.42 2.36 16.40
CA ILE A 2 4.06 1.89 15.05
C ILE A 2 4.81 0.56 14.85
N THR A 3 4.08 -0.53 14.63
CA THR A 3 4.67 -1.82 14.29
C THR A 3 4.71 -1.94 12.76
N MET A 4 5.85 -2.36 12.22
CA MET A 4 6.06 -2.61 10.78
C MET A 4 6.35 -4.10 10.60
N ASP A 5 5.50 -4.79 9.85
CA ASP A 5 5.71 -6.19 9.47
C ASP A 5 5.50 -6.36 7.97
N THR A 6 6.39 -7.11 7.32
CA THR A 6 6.17 -7.54 5.93
C THR A 6 5.34 -8.80 5.92
N LYS A 7 4.17 -8.77 5.27
CA LYS A 7 3.31 -9.94 5.07
C LYS A 7 3.29 -10.32 3.60
N TYR A 8 3.27 -11.63 3.33
CA TYR A 8 3.12 -12.16 1.98
C TYR A 8 1.72 -12.75 1.83
N SER A 9 1.01 -12.37 0.78
CA SER A 9 -0.29 -12.98 0.47
C SER A 9 -0.08 -14.37 -0.16
N PRO A 10 -0.81 -15.41 0.29
CA PRO A 10 -0.71 -16.76 -0.26
C PRO A 10 -1.50 -16.97 -1.56
N ILE A 11 -2.23 -15.97 -2.06
CA ILE A 11 -3.17 -16.14 -3.18
C ILE A 11 -2.46 -15.94 -4.54
N ASN A 12 -2.45 -17.02 -5.33
CA ASN A 12 -2.20 -17.17 -6.78
C ASN A 12 -1.23 -16.20 -7.49
N GLN A 13 -0.07 -16.77 -7.86
CA GLN A 13 0.83 -16.42 -8.97
C GLN A 13 1.73 -15.17 -8.88
N ALA A 14 1.51 -14.22 -7.96
CA ALA A 14 2.46 -13.14 -7.71
C ALA A 14 2.78 -13.03 -6.22
N ARG A 15 4.08 -13.03 -5.86
CA ARG A 15 4.52 -12.77 -4.49
C ARG A 15 4.22 -11.30 -4.15
N LYS A 16 3.02 -11.00 -3.65
CA LYS A 16 2.67 -9.66 -3.16
C LYS A 16 3.24 -9.50 -1.75
N ALA A 17 4.15 -8.55 -1.59
CA ALA A 17 4.64 -8.11 -0.30
C ALA A 17 3.85 -6.87 0.13
N PHE A 18 3.30 -6.92 1.34
CA PHE A 18 2.66 -5.78 1.97
C PHE A 18 3.51 -5.33 3.15
N VAL A 19 3.77 -4.04 3.24
CA VAL A 19 4.28 -3.43 4.47
C VAL A 19 3.07 -2.95 5.27
N THR A 20 2.80 -3.66 6.37
CA THR A 20 1.64 -3.37 7.23
C THR A 20 2.02 -2.45 8.37
N TYR A 21 1.16 -1.46 8.61
CA TYR A 21 1.22 -0.57 9.74
C TYR A 21 -0.07 -0.69 10.54
N SER A 22 0.03 -0.64 11.87
CA SER A 22 -1.13 -0.71 12.75
C SER A 22 -0.97 0.27 13.91
N ASN A 23 -2.08 0.71 14.49
CA ASN A 23 -2.13 1.67 15.60
C ASN A 23 -1.54 3.05 15.26
N VAL A 24 -1.71 3.49 14.02
CA VAL A 24 -1.17 4.78 13.57
C VAL A 24 -2.16 5.88 13.90
N LYS A 25 -1.72 6.82 14.75
CA LYS A 25 -2.48 8.03 15.03
C LYS A 25 -2.31 9.01 13.87
N ILE A 26 -3.29 9.06 12.98
CA ILE A 26 -3.40 10.14 12.00
C ILE A 26 -3.94 11.36 12.75
N LEU A 27 -3.11 12.39 12.93
CA LEU A 27 -3.50 13.62 13.63
C LEU A 27 -4.67 14.28 12.88
N LYS A 28 -5.77 14.57 13.60
CA LYS A 28 -7.02 15.19 13.11
C LYS A 28 -7.96 14.31 12.25
N ALA A 29 -7.72 13.01 12.10
CA ALA A 29 -8.66 12.10 11.42
C ALA A 29 -9.34 11.14 12.41
N LYS A 30 -10.50 10.59 12.02
CA LYS A 30 -11.07 9.41 12.69
C LYS A 30 -10.00 8.31 12.63
N PRO A 31 -9.66 7.65 13.74
CA PRO A 31 -8.56 6.68 13.75
C PRO A 31 -8.86 5.57 12.74
N LEU A 32 -8.01 5.48 11.72
CA LEU A 32 -7.85 4.27 10.92
C LEU A 32 -6.95 3.34 11.71
N ASN A 33 -7.41 2.12 11.97
CA ASN A 33 -6.69 1.21 12.84
C ASN A 33 -5.57 0.47 12.09
N ILE A 34 -5.75 0.22 10.79
CA ILE A 34 -4.88 -0.65 10.00
C ILE A 34 -4.73 -0.07 8.59
N TYR A 35 -3.49 -0.03 8.08
CA TYR A 35 -3.24 0.17 6.66
C TYR A 35 -2.06 -0.66 6.15
N ASN A 36 -2.15 -1.08 4.89
CA ASN A 36 -1.09 -1.79 4.17
C ASN A 36 -0.60 -0.95 3.00
N LEU A 37 0.71 -0.92 2.80
CA LEU A 37 1.34 -0.37 1.60
C LEU A 37 1.86 -1.52 0.73
N SER A 38 1.68 -1.39 -0.58
CA SER A 38 2.24 -2.31 -1.59
C SER A 38 2.79 -1.48 -2.75
N ASP A 39 4.10 -1.56 -2.99
CA ASP A 39 4.84 -0.71 -3.93
C ASP A 39 5.78 -1.52 -4.84
N HIS A 40 5.53 -2.84 -4.95
CA HIS A 40 6.35 -3.81 -5.68
C HIS A 40 7.80 -3.97 -5.16
N ILE A 41 8.13 -3.40 -4.00
CA ILE A 41 9.44 -3.44 -3.39
C ILE A 41 9.42 -4.37 -2.18
N ILE A 42 10.40 -5.28 -2.08
CA ILE A 42 10.51 -6.26 -0.98
C ILE A 42 11.73 -6.04 -0.07
N ALA A 43 12.49 -4.96 -0.30
CA ALA A 43 13.68 -4.60 0.45
C ALA A 43 13.80 -3.06 0.51
N PRO A 44 14.53 -2.47 1.48
CA PRO A 44 14.59 -1.02 1.64
C PRO A 44 14.98 -0.27 0.35
N ARG A 45 14.02 0.41 -0.26
CA ARG A 45 14.16 1.25 -1.46
C ARG A 45 13.06 2.31 -1.44
N LYS A 46 13.30 3.46 -2.06
CA LYS A 46 12.26 4.48 -2.26
C LYS A 46 11.23 3.98 -3.28
N SER A 47 9.95 4.07 -2.92
CA SER A 47 8.81 3.78 -3.80
C SER A 47 8.72 4.81 -4.93
N SER A 48 8.47 4.33 -6.16
CA SER A 48 8.12 5.18 -7.30
C SER A 48 6.62 5.51 -7.30
N HIS A 49 5.79 4.51 -6.99
CA HIS A 49 4.35 4.65 -6.72
C HIS A 49 3.95 3.56 -5.72
N PHE A 50 2.80 3.71 -5.07
CA PHE A 50 2.31 2.70 -4.12
C PHE A 50 0.80 2.57 -4.15
N HIS A 51 0.35 1.39 -3.74
CA HIS A 51 -1.02 1.08 -3.41
C HIS A 51 -1.21 1.12 -1.91
N ILE A 52 -2.31 1.72 -1.45
CA ILE A 52 -2.67 1.78 -0.04
C ILE A 52 -4.01 1.11 0.21
N PHE A 53 -4.04 0.22 1.19
CA PHE A 53 -5.25 -0.43 1.68
C PHE A 53 -5.51 0.08 3.10
N MET A 54 -6.71 0.56 3.39
CA MET A 54 -7.06 1.13 4.69
C MET A 54 -8.35 0.51 5.20
N GLY A 55 -8.40 0.16 6.49
CA GLY A 55 -9.60 -0.41 7.08
C GLY A 55 -9.58 -0.43 8.59
N ASN A 56 -10.73 -0.80 9.16
CA ASN A 56 -10.95 -0.83 10.61
C ASN A 56 -11.19 -2.24 11.17
N ASP A 57 -11.34 -3.24 10.30
CA ASP A 57 -11.76 -4.58 10.69
C ASP A 57 -10.57 -5.45 11.14
N SER A 58 -9.72 -5.87 10.19
CA SER A 58 -8.54 -6.70 10.47
C SER A 58 -7.52 -6.62 9.33
N GLN A 59 -6.26 -6.96 9.63
CA GLN A 59 -5.20 -7.09 8.61
C GLN A 59 -5.58 -8.15 7.57
N GLN A 60 -6.21 -9.25 7.99
CA GLN A 60 -6.62 -10.31 7.07
C GLN A 60 -7.68 -9.83 6.07
N SER A 61 -8.61 -8.97 6.52
CA SER A 61 -9.59 -8.34 5.63
C SER A 61 -8.88 -7.54 4.52
N LEU A 62 -7.87 -6.73 4.88
CA LEU A 62 -7.08 -5.96 3.91
C LEU A 62 -6.22 -6.83 2.98
N LEU A 63 -5.77 -8.00 3.42
CA LEU A 63 -5.02 -8.94 2.55
C LEU A 63 -5.92 -9.67 1.56
N ASN A 64 -7.22 -9.77 1.86
CA ASN A 64 -8.22 -10.37 0.98
C ASN A 64 -8.86 -9.34 0.03
N GLU A 65 -8.65 -8.04 0.26
CA GLU A 65 -9.08 -6.97 -0.64
C GLU A 65 -8.28 -7.02 -1.94
N MET A 66 -9.00 -7.22 -3.05
CA MET A 66 -8.41 -7.43 -4.38
C MET A 66 -9.05 -6.55 -5.45
N GLU A 67 -10.15 -5.87 -5.13
CA GLU A 67 -10.93 -5.10 -6.10
C GLU A 67 -10.57 -3.63 -6.04
N ASN A 68 -10.32 -3.10 -4.85
CA ASN A 68 -10.00 -1.70 -4.64
C ASN A 68 -8.57 -1.50 -4.13
N TRP A 69 -7.70 -1.00 -5.00
CA TRP A 69 -6.30 -0.70 -4.71
C TRP A 69 -5.96 0.75 -5.09
N PRO A 70 -6.38 1.75 -4.27
CA PRO A 70 -6.05 3.15 -4.49
C PRO A 70 -4.55 3.35 -4.73
N THR A 71 -4.19 3.95 -5.86
CA THR A 71 -2.82 4.08 -6.35
C THR A 71 -2.37 5.53 -6.33
N TYR A 72 -1.16 5.77 -5.81
CA TYR A 72 -0.62 7.10 -5.60
C TYR A 72 0.76 7.24 -6.23
N TYR A 73 0.94 8.34 -6.95
CA TYR A 73 2.20 8.78 -7.55
C TYR A 73 2.77 10.01 -6.81
N PRO A 74 4.06 10.32 -6.96
CA PRO A 74 4.66 11.53 -6.43
C PRO A 74 3.94 12.78 -6.97
N TYR A 75 3.60 13.70 -6.07
CA TYR A 75 2.84 14.90 -6.41
C TYR A 75 3.54 15.80 -7.44
N GLN A 76 4.87 15.70 -7.54
CA GLN A 76 5.67 16.50 -8.46
C GLN A 76 5.57 16.03 -9.92
N LEU A 77 5.06 14.82 -10.19
CA LEU A 77 4.89 14.34 -11.56
C LEU A 77 3.75 15.07 -12.26
N SER A 78 3.96 15.38 -13.53
CA SER A 78 2.89 15.80 -14.44
C SER A 78 1.95 14.64 -14.76
N SER A 79 0.76 14.95 -15.25
CA SER A 79 -0.20 13.95 -15.73
C SER A 79 0.39 13.06 -16.83
N GLU A 80 1.22 13.63 -17.70
CA GLU A 80 1.86 12.95 -18.81
C GLU A 80 2.90 11.95 -18.33
N GLU A 81 3.76 12.35 -17.36
CA GLU A 81 4.74 11.45 -16.74
C GLU A 81 4.06 10.30 -16.01
N VAL A 82 2.93 10.54 -15.33
CA VAL A 82 2.14 9.45 -14.70
C VAL A 82 1.64 8.45 -15.74
N VAL A 83 1.13 8.92 -16.89
CA VAL A 83 0.68 8.03 -17.97
C VAL A 83 1.85 7.24 -18.55
N GLU A 84 3.02 7.85 -18.74
CA GLU A 84 4.22 7.17 -19.24
C GLU A 84 4.71 6.08 -18.27
N GLU A 85 4.73 6.36 -16.96
CA GLU A 85 5.06 5.36 -15.93
C GLU A 85 4.05 4.21 -15.89
N MET A 86 2.76 4.49 -16.09
CA MET A 86 1.71 3.46 -16.16
C MET A 86 1.87 2.56 -17.40
N MET A 87 2.29 3.12 -18.52
CA MET A 87 2.46 2.37 -19.78
C MET A 87 3.75 1.53 -19.81
N SER A 88 4.72 1.85 -18.95
CA SER A 88 6.01 1.14 -18.86
C SER A 88 6.07 0.08 -17.75
N HIS A 89 4.97 -0.14 -17.03
CA HIS A 89 4.85 -1.04 -15.88
C HIS A 89 4.74 -2.53 -16.23
#